data_AF-A0A2V9ABH3-F1
#
_entry.id   AF-A0A2V9ABH3-F1
#
_cell.length_a   1.000
_cell.length_b   1.000
_cell.length_c   1.000
_cell.angle_alpha   90.00
_cell.angle_beta   90.00
_cell.angle_gamma   90.00
#
_symmetry.space_group_name_H-M   'P 1'
#
loop_
_entity.id
_entity.type
_entity.pdbx_description
1 polymer ?
#
loop_
_entity_poly.entity_id
_entity_poly.type
_entity_poly.pdbx_seq_one_letter_code
_entity_poly.pdbx_strand_id
1 'polypeptide(L)'
;MAFFLLIWPASPAAQKTALHLDGTPADPFQASSGKPVVFVFVRTDCPISNRYAPLIQRISSQYGDKVSFSLVYPSETASPEKIRQHERDYGYKLPALRDPQHVLVAQAQAQVTPEAAVFDAKRQLLYHGRIDNLYQDFGHARPAATTHELDDAIQAALSGKAAPPNQPGVGCFITNVQ
;
A
#
# COMPACT_ATOMS: atom_id res chain seq x y z
N MET A 1 -24.02 -55.03 3.45
CA MET A 1 -23.78 -53.77 4.18
C MET A 1 -23.12 -52.80 3.22
N ALA A 2 -23.88 -51.86 2.64
CA ALA A 2 -23.35 -50.84 1.75
C ALA A 2 -23.13 -49.56 2.55
N PHE A 3 -21.88 -49.20 2.79
CA PHE A 3 -21.50 -47.91 3.36
C PHE A 3 -21.56 -46.86 2.26
N PHE A 4 -22.59 -46.01 2.29
CA PHE A 4 -22.61 -44.77 1.52
C PHE A 4 -21.64 -43.78 2.16
N LEU A 5 -20.45 -43.62 1.57
CA LEU A 5 -19.54 -42.52 1.87
C LEU A 5 -20.13 -41.24 1.26
N LEU A 6 -20.82 -40.46 2.08
CA LEU A 6 -21.22 -39.09 1.76
C LEU A 6 -19.95 -38.22 1.72
N ILE A 7 -19.44 -37.98 0.51
CA ILE A 7 -18.38 -37.00 0.27
C ILE A 7 -19.03 -35.62 0.36
N TRP A 8 -18.79 -34.93 1.47
CA TRP A 8 -19.22 -33.54 1.64
C TRP A 8 -18.31 -32.64 0.78
N PRO A 9 -18.82 -31.87 -0.19
CA PRO A 9 -17.99 -30.89 -0.87
C PRO A 9 -17.63 -29.80 0.14
N ALA A 10 -16.35 -29.68 0.48
CA ALA A 10 -15.84 -28.55 1.22
C ALA A 10 -16.04 -27.29 0.37
N SER A 11 -16.89 -26.38 0.82
CA SER A 11 -17.01 -25.05 0.21
C SER A 11 -15.63 -24.39 0.23
N PRO A 12 -15.09 -23.91 -0.90
CA PRO A 12 -13.85 -23.15 -0.88
C PRO A 12 -14.10 -21.89 -0.04
N ALA A 13 -13.39 -21.76 1.07
CA ALA A 13 -13.38 -20.52 1.84
C ALA A 13 -13.04 -19.37 0.88
N ALA A 14 -13.86 -18.32 0.86
CA ALA A 14 -13.60 -17.15 0.04
C ALA A 14 -12.21 -16.62 0.38
N GLN A 15 -11.29 -16.67 -0.59
CA GLN A 15 -9.91 -16.23 -0.39
C GLN A 15 -9.92 -14.71 -0.15
N LYS A 16 -9.43 -14.28 1.02
CA LYS A 16 -9.29 -12.85 1.33
C LYS A 16 -8.37 -12.20 0.29
N THR A 17 -8.78 -11.06 -0.25
CA THR A 17 -8.03 -10.37 -1.30
C THR A 17 -8.23 -8.86 -1.23
N ALA A 18 -7.31 -8.09 -1.82
CA ALA A 18 -7.53 -6.69 -2.09
C ALA A 18 -8.60 -6.52 -3.18
N LEU A 19 -9.18 -5.34 -3.26
CA LEU A 19 -10.25 -5.06 -4.21
C LEU A 19 -9.92 -3.83 -5.07
N HIS A 20 -10.29 -3.88 -6.34
CA HIS A 20 -10.44 -2.70 -7.15
C HIS A 20 -11.61 -1.84 -6.64
N LEU A 21 -11.69 -0.57 -7.08
CA LEU A 21 -12.77 0.33 -6.66
C LEU A 21 -14.15 -0.06 -7.20
N ASP A 22 -14.24 -0.96 -8.18
CA ASP A 22 -15.50 -1.56 -8.63
C ASP A 22 -15.92 -2.79 -7.79
N GLY A 23 -15.10 -3.19 -6.81
CA GLY A 23 -15.36 -4.33 -5.93
C GLY A 23 -14.86 -5.67 -6.46
N THR A 24 -14.24 -5.71 -7.63
CA THR A 24 -13.61 -6.94 -8.15
C THR A 24 -12.32 -7.27 -7.39
N PRO A 25 -11.98 -8.57 -7.20
CA PRO A 25 -10.71 -8.99 -6.63
C PRO A 25 -9.50 -8.41 -7.38
N ALA A 26 -8.47 -8.02 -6.63
CA ALA A 26 -7.22 -7.47 -7.17
C ALA A 26 -6.02 -8.27 -6.65
N ASP A 27 -5.19 -8.78 -7.57
CA ASP A 27 -3.84 -9.26 -7.27
C ASP A 27 -2.81 -8.27 -7.85
N PRO A 28 -2.34 -7.29 -7.05
CA PRO A 28 -1.37 -6.30 -7.53
C PRO A 28 -0.01 -6.91 -7.89
N PHE A 29 0.32 -8.11 -7.40
CA PHE A 29 1.58 -8.78 -7.72
C PHE A 29 1.51 -9.60 -9.02
N GLN A 30 0.32 -10.07 -9.40
CA GLN A 30 0.11 -10.69 -10.71
C GLN A 30 0.11 -9.63 -11.83
N ALA A 31 -0.55 -8.49 -11.59
CA ALA A 31 -0.62 -7.37 -12.53
C ALA A 31 0.76 -6.75 -12.84
N SER A 32 1.76 -7.00 -12.00
CA SER A 32 3.09 -6.38 -12.03
C SER A 32 4.23 -7.36 -12.30
N SER A 33 3.93 -8.55 -12.84
CA SER A 33 4.90 -9.63 -13.05
C SER A 33 6.23 -9.14 -13.66
N GLY A 34 7.32 -9.33 -12.93
CA GLY A 34 8.67 -8.94 -13.34
C GLY A 34 9.09 -7.51 -13.00
N LYS A 35 8.27 -6.73 -12.29
CA LYS A 35 8.59 -5.36 -11.84
C LYS A 35 8.52 -5.24 -10.33
N PRO A 36 9.31 -4.34 -9.70
CA PRO A 36 9.09 -3.95 -8.32
C PRO A 36 7.66 -3.41 -8.11
N VAL A 37 7.11 -3.68 -6.93
CA VAL A 37 5.78 -3.24 -6.53
C VAL A 37 5.90 -2.26 -5.37
N VAL A 38 5.19 -1.15 -5.44
CA VAL A 38 5.17 -0.12 -4.41
C VAL A 38 3.74 0.10 -3.96
N PHE A 39 3.51 -0.05 -2.67
CA PHE A 39 2.27 0.35 -2.01
C PHE A 39 2.52 1.59 -1.18
N VAL A 40 1.56 2.52 -1.21
CA VAL A 40 1.48 3.57 -0.20
C VAL A 40 0.11 3.48 0.47
N PHE A 41 0.12 3.11 1.74
CA PHE A 41 -1.06 2.98 2.57
C PHE A 41 -1.54 4.36 2.97
N VAL A 42 -2.76 4.71 2.61
CA VAL A 42 -3.34 6.04 2.81
C VAL A 42 -4.75 5.95 3.37
N ARG A 43 -5.20 7.03 4.01
CA ARG A 43 -6.56 7.15 4.53
C ARG A 43 -7.15 8.50 4.17
N THR A 44 -8.42 8.49 3.75
CA THR A 44 -9.15 9.70 3.33
C THR A 44 -9.29 10.74 4.43
N ASP A 45 -9.21 10.31 5.68
CA ASP A 45 -9.43 11.10 6.90
C ASP A 45 -8.15 11.33 7.72
N CYS A 46 -6.97 11.00 7.17
CA CYS A 46 -5.68 11.26 7.82
C CYS A 46 -5.05 12.54 7.26
N PRO A 47 -4.93 13.64 8.04
CA PRO A 47 -4.37 14.89 7.56
C PRO A 47 -2.92 14.76 7.06
N ILE A 48 -2.10 13.94 7.73
CA ILE A 48 -0.71 13.71 7.33
C ILE A 48 -0.67 12.99 5.98
N SER A 49 -1.44 11.90 5.83
CA SER A 49 -1.54 11.16 4.56
C SER A 49 -1.93 12.07 3.41
N ASN A 50 -2.86 12.97 3.66
CA ASN A 50 -3.37 13.91 2.68
C ASN A 50 -2.31 14.95 2.26
N ARG A 51 -1.47 15.42 3.20
CA ARG A 51 -0.36 16.34 2.89
C ARG A 51 0.72 15.72 2.02
N TYR A 52 0.89 14.39 2.06
CA TYR A 52 1.86 13.66 1.24
C TYR A 52 1.41 13.46 -0.22
N ALA A 53 0.15 13.74 -0.56
CA ALA A 53 -0.40 13.45 -1.89
C ALA A 53 0.45 14.03 -3.06
N PRO A 54 0.91 15.29 -3.02
CA PRO A 54 1.74 15.83 -4.10
C PRO A 54 3.08 15.10 -4.24
N LEU A 55 3.70 14.70 -3.13
CA LEU A 55 4.97 13.97 -3.15
C LEU A 55 4.78 12.55 -3.69
N ILE A 56 3.77 11.83 -3.22
CA ILE A 56 3.44 10.48 -3.73
C ILE A 56 3.15 10.52 -5.23
N GLN A 57 2.39 11.53 -5.69
CA GLN A 57 2.12 11.72 -7.11
C GLN A 57 3.40 12.02 -7.91
N ARG A 58 4.32 12.81 -7.35
CA ARG A 58 5.62 13.10 -7.98
C ARG A 58 6.48 11.85 -8.10
N ILE A 59 6.61 11.08 -7.02
CA ILE A 59 7.41 9.85 -6.97
C ILE A 59 6.84 8.82 -7.96
N SER A 60 5.53 8.57 -7.92
CA SER A 60 4.90 7.63 -8.86
C SER A 60 5.11 8.06 -10.33
N SER A 61 4.97 9.35 -10.64
CA SER A 61 5.24 9.88 -11.98
C SER A 61 6.71 9.77 -12.40
N GLN A 62 7.65 9.91 -11.48
CA GLN A 62 9.09 9.80 -11.74
C GLN A 62 9.48 8.39 -12.18
N TYR A 63 8.89 7.36 -11.55
CA TYR A 63 9.20 5.97 -11.87
C TYR A 63 8.36 5.42 -13.02
N GLY A 64 7.13 5.90 -13.20
CA GLY A 64 6.25 5.48 -14.30
C GLY A 64 6.16 3.97 -14.41
N ASP A 65 6.31 3.44 -15.63
CA ASP A 65 6.16 2.02 -15.91
C ASP A 65 7.29 1.12 -15.38
N LYS A 66 8.34 1.68 -14.76
CA LYS A 66 9.45 0.89 -14.19
C LYS A 66 9.02 0.13 -12.93
N VAL A 67 8.01 0.63 -12.23
CA VAL A 67 7.48 0.04 -11.00
C VAL A 67 5.96 0.02 -11.05
N SER A 68 5.35 -0.97 -10.41
CA SER A 68 3.90 -0.99 -10.22
C SER A 68 3.58 -0.24 -8.93
N PHE A 69 3.00 0.95 -9.04
CA PHE A 69 2.74 1.82 -7.90
C PHE A 69 1.23 1.93 -7.64
N SER A 70 0.78 1.63 -6.42
CA SER A 70 -0.63 1.74 -6.04
C SER A 70 -0.82 2.42 -4.69
N LEU A 71 -1.88 3.21 -4.57
CA LEU A 71 -2.44 3.60 -3.28
C LEU A 71 -3.22 2.41 -2.70
N VAL A 72 -3.08 2.18 -1.41
CA VAL A 72 -3.84 1.16 -0.69
C VAL A 72 -4.64 1.83 0.42
N TYR A 73 -5.95 1.66 0.40
CA TYR A 73 -6.86 2.17 1.42
C TYR A 73 -7.25 1.02 2.36
N PRO A 74 -6.64 0.93 3.56
CA PRO A 74 -6.85 -0.20 4.46
C PRO A 74 -8.15 -0.08 5.27
N SER A 75 -8.83 1.07 5.24
CA SER A 75 -10.06 1.27 6.01
C SER A 75 -11.15 0.27 5.61
N GLU A 76 -11.61 -0.51 6.59
CA GLU A 76 -12.72 -1.47 6.45
C GLU A 76 -14.01 -0.80 5.94
N THR A 77 -14.21 0.48 6.28
CA THR A 77 -15.46 1.21 6.07
C THR A 77 -15.39 2.27 4.96
N ALA A 78 -14.22 2.54 4.39
CA ALA A 78 -14.10 3.50 3.29
C ALA A 78 -14.77 2.97 2.02
N SER A 79 -15.81 3.66 1.55
CA SER A 79 -16.50 3.31 0.30
C SER A 79 -15.68 3.69 -0.93
N PRO A 80 -15.85 3.01 -2.08
CA PRO A 80 -15.22 3.40 -3.32
C PRO A 80 -15.52 4.84 -3.74
N GLU A 81 -16.73 5.34 -3.50
CA GLU A 81 -17.14 6.70 -3.84
C GLU A 81 -16.34 7.73 -3.04
N LYS A 82 -16.13 7.47 -1.75
CA LYS A 82 -15.32 8.32 -0.87
C LYS A 82 -13.85 8.30 -1.29
N ILE A 83 -13.33 7.15 -1.72
CA ILE A 83 -11.97 7.03 -2.25
C ILE A 83 -11.83 7.81 -3.55
N ARG A 84 -12.75 7.65 -4.51
CA ARG A 84 -12.72 8.43 -5.76
C ARG A 84 -12.83 9.94 -5.52
N GLN A 85 -13.62 10.35 -4.52
CA GLN A 85 -13.69 11.76 -4.12
C GLN A 85 -12.34 12.24 -3.57
N HIS A 86 -11.72 11.47 -2.68
CA HIS A 86 -10.40 11.77 -2.15
C HIS A 86 -9.32 11.84 -3.24
N GLU A 87 -9.35 10.93 -4.23
CA GLU A 87 -8.45 10.99 -5.38
C GLU A 87 -8.58 12.30 -6.16
N ARG A 88 -9.82 12.77 -6.39
CA ARG A 88 -10.08 14.07 -7.03
C ARG A 88 -9.58 15.24 -6.19
N ASP A 89 -9.90 15.24 -4.90
CA ASP A 89 -9.59 16.36 -3.99
C ASP A 89 -8.09 16.56 -3.81
N TYR A 90 -7.32 15.48 -3.84
CA TYR A 90 -5.87 15.50 -3.64
C TYR A 90 -5.04 15.28 -4.93
N GLY A 91 -5.72 15.20 -6.08
CA GLY A 91 -5.07 15.13 -7.40
C GLY A 91 -4.32 13.83 -7.66
N TYR A 92 -4.73 12.72 -7.04
CA TYR A 92 -4.17 11.40 -7.31
C TYR A 92 -4.56 10.91 -8.70
N LYS A 93 -3.58 10.37 -9.44
CA LYS A 93 -3.70 9.84 -10.81
C LYS A 93 -3.11 8.43 -10.95
N LEU A 94 -2.71 7.82 -9.85
CA LEU A 94 -2.18 6.46 -9.78
C LEU A 94 -3.26 5.48 -9.32
N PRO A 95 -3.15 4.17 -9.63
CA PRO A 95 -4.12 3.17 -9.23
C PRO A 95 -4.40 3.16 -7.72
N ALA A 96 -5.66 2.95 -7.34
CA ALA A 96 -6.08 2.76 -5.96
C ALA A 96 -6.73 1.40 -5.74
N LEU A 97 -6.38 0.80 -4.61
CA LEU A 97 -6.91 -0.46 -4.13
C LEU A 97 -7.57 -0.28 -2.77
N ARG A 98 -8.63 -1.04 -2.52
CA ARG A 98 -9.22 -1.20 -1.19
C ARG A 98 -8.64 -2.46 -0.56
N ASP A 99 -8.27 -2.37 0.71
CA ASP A 99 -7.78 -3.51 1.49
C ASP A 99 -8.54 -3.64 2.83
N PRO A 100 -9.88 -3.81 2.80
CA PRO A 100 -10.70 -3.84 4.01
C PRO A 100 -10.49 -5.12 4.84
N GLN A 101 -9.75 -6.10 4.32
CA GLN A 101 -9.44 -7.34 5.01
C GLN A 101 -7.96 -7.43 5.43
N HIS A 102 -7.21 -6.32 5.28
CA HIS A 102 -5.80 -6.18 5.64
C HIS A 102 -4.87 -7.24 5.02
N VAL A 103 -5.17 -7.69 3.80
CA VAL A 103 -4.35 -8.67 3.09
C VAL A 103 -3.03 -8.05 2.66
N LEU A 104 -3.07 -6.85 2.06
CA LEU A 104 -1.87 -6.13 1.66
C LEU A 104 -1.17 -5.51 2.86
N VAL A 105 -1.93 -5.03 3.86
CA VAL A 105 -1.39 -4.54 5.13
C VAL A 105 -0.52 -5.62 5.80
N ALA A 106 -1.03 -6.85 5.92
CA ALA A 106 -0.29 -7.96 6.50
C ALA A 106 0.98 -8.31 5.70
N GLN A 107 0.88 -8.36 4.37
CA GLN A 107 2.03 -8.63 3.49
C GLN A 107 3.10 -7.54 3.55
N ALA A 108 2.68 -6.29 3.68
CA ALA A 108 3.55 -5.12 3.75
C ALA A 108 4.06 -4.79 5.16
N GLN A 109 3.54 -5.47 6.19
CA GLN A 109 3.81 -5.18 7.59
C GLN A 109 3.49 -3.72 7.98
N ALA A 110 2.52 -3.11 7.28
CA ALA A 110 2.14 -1.73 7.47
C ALA A 110 1.37 -1.53 8.78
N GLN A 111 1.62 -0.41 9.46
CA GLN A 111 1.07 -0.12 10.79
C GLN A 111 0.40 1.26 10.86
N VAL A 112 0.83 2.22 10.04
CA VAL A 112 0.32 3.59 10.06
C VAL A 112 -0.03 4.09 8.66
N THR A 113 -0.67 5.25 8.59
CA THR A 113 -0.95 5.98 7.35
C THR A 113 -0.50 7.45 7.49
N PRO A 114 0.35 7.97 6.59
CA PRO A 114 0.89 7.27 5.42
C PRO A 114 2.06 6.34 5.78
N GLU A 115 2.13 5.19 5.11
CA GLU A 115 3.27 4.27 5.18
C GLU A 115 3.48 3.69 3.79
N ALA A 116 4.75 3.52 3.38
CA ALA A 116 5.10 2.92 2.12
C ALA A 116 5.65 1.51 2.31
N ALA A 117 5.45 0.64 1.33
CA ALA A 117 6.06 -0.67 1.25
C ALA A 117 6.58 -0.92 -0.18
N VAL A 118 7.80 -1.43 -0.29
CA VAL A 118 8.47 -1.71 -1.55
C VAL A 118 8.83 -3.18 -1.61
N PHE A 119 8.36 -3.84 -2.65
CA PHE A 119 8.65 -5.23 -2.96
C PHE A 119 9.51 -5.32 -4.22
N ASP A 120 10.41 -6.29 -4.26
CA ASP A 120 11.17 -6.60 -5.47
C ASP A 120 10.31 -7.33 -6.53
N ALA A 121 10.89 -7.60 -7.69
CA ALA A 121 10.23 -8.34 -8.78
C ALA A 121 9.88 -9.80 -8.42
N LYS A 122 10.44 -10.34 -7.32
CA LYS A 122 10.16 -11.66 -6.77
C LYS A 122 9.12 -11.60 -5.63
N ARG A 123 8.51 -10.42 -5.41
CA ARG A 123 7.49 -10.16 -4.38
C ARG A 123 8.06 -10.23 -2.95
N GLN A 124 9.36 -10.09 -2.77
CA GLN A 124 10.00 -10.01 -1.47
C GLN A 124 9.90 -8.58 -0.94
N LEU A 125 9.41 -8.41 0.29
CA LEU A 125 9.38 -7.11 0.96
C LEU A 125 10.81 -6.64 1.23
N LEU A 126 11.21 -5.54 0.59
CA LEU A 126 12.54 -4.93 0.76
C LEU A 126 12.53 -3.78 1.75
N TYR A 127 11.42 -3.05 1.82
CA TYR A 127 11.27 -1.89 2.69
C TYR A 127 9.82 -1.73 3.11
N HIS A 128 9.59 -1.36 4.36
CA HIS A 128 8.34 -0.72 4.77
C HIS A 128 8.64 0.39 5.79
N GLY A 129 7.85 1.46 5.76
CA GLY A 129 8.06 2.60 6.66
C GLY A 129 7.65 3.94 6.08
N ARG A 130 8.20 5.01 6.64
CA ARG A 130 7.90 6.38 6.23
C ARG A 130 8.26 6.65 4.77
N ILE A 131 7.61 7.65 4.18
CA ILE A 131 7.94 8.11 2.81
C ILE A 131 9.25 8.90 2.81
N ASP A 132 9.36 9.83 3.76
CA ASP A 132 10.50 10.69 4.04
C ASP A 132 10.47 11.11 5.52
N ASN A 133 11.41 11.96 5.95
CA ASN A 133 11.44 12.50 7.31
C ASN A 133 10.77 13.88 7.49
N LEU A 134 9.88 14.30 6.59
CA LEU A 134 9.21 15.61 6.68
C LEU A 134 8.48 15.77 8.02
N TYR A 135 7.77 14.73 8.47
CA TYR A 135 7.13 14.72 9.77
C TYR A 135 8.04 14.09 10.83
N GLN A 136 8.27 14.84 11.91
CA GLN A 136 9.02 14.35 13.08
C GLN A 136 8.11 13.57 14.03
N ASP A 137 6.91 14.11 14.24
CA ASP A 137 5.83 13.50 15.01
C ASP A 137 4.48 14.12 14.57
N PHE A 138 3.39 13.72 15.24
CA PHE A 138 2.05 14.23 14.95
C PHE A 138 1.95 15.75 15.17
N GLY A 139 1.72 16.48 14.07
CA GLY A 139 1.54 17.93 14.10
C GLY A 139 2.83 18.73 13.90
N HIS A 140 4.01 18.09 13.98
CA HIS A 140 5.30 18.75 13.79
C HIS A 140 5.97 18.31 12.48
N ALA A 141 5.87 19.18 11.48
CA ALA A 141 6.56 19.05 10.21
C ALA A 141 7.81 19.94 10.16
N ARG A 142 8.87 19.43 9.54
CA ARG A 142 10.05 20.19 9.15
C ARG A 142 9.68 21.19 8.04
N PRO A 143 10.48 22.25 7.86
CA PRO A 143 10.36 23.11 6.68
C PRO A 143 10.59 22.35 5.37
N ALA A 144 11.44 21.32 5.38
CA ALA A 144 11.70 20.42 4.27
C ALA A 144 12.15 19.04 4.77
N ALA A 145 11.88 18.00 3.98
CA ALA A 145 12.48 16.69 4.18
C ALA A 145 13.99 16.74 3.86
N THR A 146 14.79 15.97 4.59
CA THR A 146 16.24 15.83 4.40
C THR A 146 16.66 14.39 4.10
N THR A 147 15.73 13.44 4.14
CA THR A 147 15.93 12.03 3.74
C THR A 147 14.73 11.59 2.90
N HIS A 148 14.89 10.57 2.06
CA HIS A 148 13.89 10.17 1.07
C HIS A 148 13.76 8.64 1.01
N GLU A 149 13.39 8.01 2.13
CA GLU A 149 13.48 6.55 2.27
C GLU A 149 12.70 5.77 1.21
N LEU A 150 11.50 6.25 0.81
CA LEU A 150 10.74 5.60 -0.26
C LEU A 150 11.46 5.67 -1.61
N ASP A 151 12.04 6.82 -1.95
CA ASP A 151 12.79 6.96 -3.21
C ASP A 151 14.01 6.04 -3.22
N ASP A 152 14.79 6.04 -2.13
CA ASP A 152 15.96 5.19 -1.95
C ASP A 152 15.61 3.69 -2.05
N ALA A 153 14.50 3.27 -1.43
CA ALA A 153 14.02 1.89 -1.48
C ALA A 153 13.57 1.47 -2.89
N ILE A 154 12.91 2.36 -3.64
CA ILE A 154 12.52 2.08 -5.02
C ILE A 154 13.77 1.94 -5.91
N GLN A 155 14.76 2.82 -5.76
CA GLN A 155 16.02 2.72 -6.51
C GLN A 155 16.77 1.42 -6.18
N ALA A 156 16.78 1.00 -4.91
CA ALA A 156 17.37 -0.26 -4.49
C ALA A 156 16.67 -1.45 -5.17
N ALA A 157 15.33 -1.47 -5.18
CA ALA A 157 14.54 -2.52 -5.82
C ALA A 157 14.78 -2.62 -7.33
N LEU A 158 14.93 -1.48 -8.01
CA LEU A 158 15.22 -1.42 -9.45
C LEU A 158 16.66 -1.85 -9.80
N SER A 159 17.61 -1.60 -8.91
CA SER A 159 19.04 -1.87 -9.14
C SER A 159 19.54 -3.16 -8.53
N GLY A 160 18.71 -3.89 -7.78
CA GLY A 160 19.10 -5.09 -7.04
C GLY A 160 20.09 -4.81 -5.91
N LYS A 161 20.11 -3.57 -5.39
CA LYS A 161 20.96 -3.17 -4.25
C LYS A 161 20.22 -3.38 -2.92
N ALA A 162 20.95 -3.31 -1.82
CA ALA A 162 20.35 -3.31 -0.49
C ALA A 162 19.45 -2.08 -0.29
N ALA A 163 18.23 -2.32 0.18
CA ALA A 163 17.31 -1.27 0.57
C ALA A 163 17.77 -0.56 1.86
N PRO A 164 17.34 0.70 2.10
CA PRO A 164 17.58 1.35 3.38
C PRO A 164 16.90 0.60 4.54
N PRO A 165 17.37 0.78 5.78
CA PRO A 165 16.68 0.21 6.94
C PRO A 165 15.29 0.82 7.09
N ASN A 166 14.32 0.00 7.51
CA ASN A 166 12.97 0.44 7.80
C ASN A 166 12.98 1.60 8.81
N GLN A 167 12.17 2.62 8.55
CA GLN A 167 12.02 3.80 9.42
C GLN A 167 10.55 3.96 9.76
N PRO A 168 10.16 4.09 11.05
CA PRO A 168 8.77 4.18 11.43
C PRO A 168 8.09 5.40 10.80
N GLY A 169 6.87 5.19 10.30
CA GLY A 169 6.00 6.26 9.80
C GLY A 169 5.44 7.11 10.94
N VAL A 170 5.11 8.36 10.62
CA VAL A 170 4.35 9.26 11.50
C VAL A 170 2.97 9.42 10.89
N GLY A 171 1.93 8.96 11.57
CA GLY A 171 0.62 8.90 10.95
C GLY A 171 -0.43 8.16 11.75
N CYS A 172 -1.65 8.15 11.22
CA CYS A 172 -2.79 7.50 11.87
C CYS A 172 -2.62 5.98 11.81
N PHE A 173 -2.72 5.31 12.97
CA PHE A 173 -2.67 3.86 13.03
C PHE A 173 -3.72 3.20 12.13
N ILE A 174 -3.31 2.09 11.54
CA ILE A 174 -4.22 1.13 10.91
C ILE A 174 -4.81 0.30 12.05
N THR A 175 -6.11 0.42 12.26
CA THR A 175 -6.82 -0.33 13.31
C THR A 175 -6.97 -1.79 12.89
N ASN A 176 -7.11 -2.71 13.84
CA ASN A 176 -7.39 -4.14 13.58
C ASN A 176 -6.37 -4.83 12.65
N VAL A 177 -5.10 -4.44 12.74
CA VAL A 177 -4.01 -5.24 12.16
C VAL A 177 -3.97 -6.58 12.91
N GLN A 178 -4.22 -7.67 12.18
CA GLN A 178 -4.28 -9.05 12.69
C GLN A 178 -2.95 -9.76 12.48
#